data_AF-A0AAV5FTW8-F1
#
_entry.id   AF-A0AAV5FTW8-F1
#
_cell.length_a   1.000
_cell.length_b   1.000
_cell.length_c   1.000
_cell.angle_alpha   90.00
_cell.angle_beta   90.00
_cell.angle_gamma   90.00
#
_symmetry.space_group_name_H-M   'P 1'
#
loop_
_entity.id
_entity.type
_entity.pdbx_description
1 polymer ?
#
loop_
_entity_poly.entity_id
_entity_poly.type
_entity_poly.pdbx_seq_one_letter_code
_entity_poly.pdbx_strand_id
1 'polypeptide(L)'
;MLPEDTVVDMAFFRDHFFILNEQEDLIAFTEDSRDNDFEIGNEYEVIGRPLTMTRIRYNFQASADRSRHMVIGRFLVESEGKIYMVRHLGAPDAFEFFVLVEKGFISPDTMLARWSKCTNELGGRALFLGMGCSRSEETGMPGKVIVHCSYRDGGWFYA
;
A
#
# COMPACT_ATOMS: atom_id res chain seq x y z
N MET A 1 -5.95 -9.43 15.52
CA MET A 1 -5.92 -10.61 14.64
C MET A 1 -4.99 -10.30 13.49
N LEU A 2 -4.00 -11.15 13.24
CA LEU A 2 -3.20 -11.06 12.01
C LEU A 2 -4.06 -11.51 10.81
N PRO A 3 -3.86 -10.96 9.61
CA PRO A 3 -4.58 -11.41 8.42
C PRO A 3 -4.33 -12.92 8.20
N GLU A 4 -5.40 -13.67 7.89
CA GLU A 4 -5.30 -15.07 7.45
C GLU A 4 -4.60 -15.17 6.08
N ASP A 5 -4.61 -14.08 5.32
CA ASP A 5 -3.99 -13.93 4.02
C ASP A 5 -2.48 -13.67 4.13
N THR A 6 -1.69 -14.24 3.22
CA THR A 6 -0.24 -14.00 3.15
C THR A 6 0.03 -12.52 2.90
N VAL A 7 0.79 -11.89 3.80
CA VAL A 7 1.25 -10.51 3.64
C VAL A 7 2.40 -10.47 2.65
N VAL A 8 2.21 -9.78 1.54
CA VAL A 8 3.25 -9.53 0.53
C VAL A 8 3.97 -8.22 0.82
N ASP A 9 3.21 -7.18 1.13
CA ASP A 9 3.77 -5.90 1.52
C ASP A 9 2.84 -5.12 2.46
N MET A 10 3.38 -4.11 3.11
CA MET A 10 2.63 -3.17 3.94
C MET A 10 3.13 -1.74 3.81
N ALA A 11 2.22 -0.79 3.96
CA ALA A 11 2.54 0.64 3.98
C ALA A 11 1.72 1.36 5.05
N PHE A 12 2.31 2.36 5.69
CA PHE A 12 1.59 3.26 6.58
C PHE A 12 1.32 4.59 5.88
N PHE A 13 0.05 5.01 5.81
CA PHE A 13 -0.35 6.25 5.15
C PHE A 13 -1.69 6.75 5.71
N ARG A 14 -1.80 8.06 5.99
CA ARG A 14 -3.00 8.71 6.54
C ARG A 14 -3.61 7.95 7.72
N ASP A 15 -2.77 7.57 8.68
CA ASP A 15 -3.18 6.84 9.89
C ASP A 15 -3.78 5.45 9.63
N HIS A 16 -3.51 4.89 8.44
CA HIS A 16 -3.89 3.55 8.05
C HIS A 16 -2.66 2.68 7.80
N PHE A 17 -2.69 1.46 8.33
CA PHE A 17 -1.81 0.39 7.89
C PHE A 17 -2.47 -0.38 6.75
N PHE A 18 -1.93 -0.24 5.55
CA PHE A 18 -2.32 -1.00 4.37
C PHE A 18 -1.53 -2.30 4.31
N ILE A 19 -2.22 -3.41 4.06
CA ILE A 19 -1.67 -4.73 3.86
C ILE A 19 -2.07 -5.21 2.47
N LEU A 20 -1.08 -5.60 1.66
CA LEU A 20 -1.24 -6.19 0.34
C LEU A 20 -1.02 -7.70 0.41
N ASN A 21 -1.87 -8.48 -0.24
CA ASN A 21 -1.69 -9.94 -0.36
C ASN A 21 -1.24 -10.37 -1.78
N GLU A 22 -1.07 -11.68 -1.99
CA GLU A 22 -0.64 -12.24 -3.28
C GLU A 22 -1.67 -12.06 -4.40
N GLN A 23 -2.95 -11.93 -4.03
CA GLN A 23 -4.07 -11.68 -4.94
C GLN A 23 -4.23 -10.19 -5.28
N GLU A 24 -3.38 -9.34 -4.70
CA GLU A 24 -3.41 -7.87 -4.83
C GLU A 24 -4.64 -7.22 -4.19
N ASP A 25 -5.28 -7.94 -3.28
CA ASP A 25 -6.26 -7.36 -2.38
C ASP A 25 -5.55 -6.53 -1.30
N LEU A 26 -6.29 -5.53 -0.81
CA LEU A 26 -5.82 -4.54 0.13
C LEU A 26 -6.72 -4.58 1.36
N ILE A 27 -6.10 -4.60 2.52
CA ILE A 27 -6.79 -4.46 3.80
C ILE A 27 -6.16 -3.25 4.49
N ALA A 28 -6.98 -2.28 4.86
CA ALA A 28 -6.54 -1.17 5.70
C ALA A 28 -6.95 -1.43 7.15
N PHE A 29 -6.04 -1.16 8.08
CA PHE A 29 -6.35 -1.08 9.50
C PHE A 29 -6.23 0.36 9.96
N THR A 30 -7.23 0.83 10.67
CA THR A 30 -7.31 2.18 11.24
C THR A 30 -7.58 2.11 12.72
N GLU A 31 -7.18 3.12 13.48
CA GLU A 31 -7.65 3.28 14.86
C GLU A 31 -9.18 3.50 14.87
N ASP A 32 -9.86 2.89 15.84
CA ASP A 32 -11.30 3.08 16.05
C ASP A 32 -11.54 4.44 16.71
N SER A 33 -12.06 5.40 15.93
CA SER A 33 -12.34 6.76 16.41
C SER A 33 -13.63 6.88 17.24
N ARG A 34 -14.39 5.77 17.43
CA ARG A 34 -15.67 5.76 18.15
C ARG A 34 -15.55 5.87 19.67
N ASP A 35 -14.33 5.89 20.22
CA ASP A 35 -14.07 6.05 21.65
C ASP A 35 -13.86 7.52 22.10
N ASN A 36 -14.08 8.51 21.21
CA ASN A 36 -13.86 9.93 21.52
C ASN A 36 -15.00 10.63 22.29
N ASP A 37 -16.13 9.96 22.52
CA ASP A 37 -17.30 10.53 23.22
C ASP A 37 -17.40 10.06 24.69
N PHE A 38 -16.30 10.12 25.46
CA PHE A 38 -16.38 9.91 26.92
C PHE A 38 -16.02 11.20 27.68
N GLU A 39 -17.03 11.76 28.35
CA GLU A 39 -16.92 12.91 29.23
C GLU A 39 -15.81 12.71 30.28
N ILE A 40 -15.08 13.80 30.51
CA ILE A 40 -14.02 13.92 31.51
C ILE A 40 -14.65 13.75 32.90
N GLY A 41 -14.61 12.53 33.42
CA GLY A 41 -14.89 12.22 34.82
C GLY A 41 -13.59 11.87 35.55
N ASN A 42 -13.05 12.86 36.26
CA ASN A 42 -12.07 12.81 37.35
C ASN A 42 -10.83 11.89 37.25
N GLU A 43 -9.67 12.56 37.15
CA GLU A 43 -8.39 12.31 37.83
C GLU A 43 -7.98 10.86 38.18
N TYR A 44 -6.87 10.45 37.55
CA TYR A 44 -5.96 9.34 37.92
C TYR A 44 -6.37 7.91 37.61
N GLU A 45 -6.52 7.59 36.32
CA GLU A 45 -6.05 6.30 35.79
C GLU A 45 -5.91 6.40 34.27
N VAL A 46 -4.68 6.60 33.76
CA VAL A 46 -4.41 6.33 32.34
C VAL A 46 -4.29 4.82 32.19
N ILE A 47 -5.41 4.11 32.34
CA ILE A 47 -5.52 2.75 31.83
C ILE A 47 -5.43 2.93 30.33
N GLY A 48 -4.26 2.59 29.76
CA GLY A 48 -4.05 2.62 28.31
C GLY A 48 -5.22 1.89 27.66
N ARG A 49 -6.07 2.64 26.96
CA ARG A 49 -7.23 2.06 26.30
C ARG A 49 -6.73 1.02 25.30
N PRO A 50 -7.36 -0.16 25.21
CA PRO A 50 -6.99 -1.13 24.20
C PRO A 50 -7.07 -0.45 22.83
N LEU A 51 -5.97 -0.47 22.07
CA LEU A 51 -5.96 0.00 20.69
C LEU A 51 -6.94 -0.86 19.88
N THR A 52 -8.15 -0.36 19.69
CA THR A 52 -9.18 -0.97 18.86
C THR A 52 -8.88 -0.59 17.42
N MET A 53 -8.69 -1.60 16.56
CA MET A 53 -8.43 -1.41 15.14
C MET A 53 -9.67 -1.79 14.34
N THR A 54 -10.14 -0.88 13.49
CA THR A 54 -11.16 -1.18 12.49
C THR A 54 -10.48 -1.70 11.23
N ARG A 55 -11.00 -2.82 10.69
CA ARG A 55 -10.53 -3.43 9.45
C ARG A 55 -11.43 -3.00 8.30
N ILE A 56 -10.84 -2.43 7.26
CA ILE A 56 -11.52 -2.07 6.01
C ILE A 56 -10.98 -2.95 4.89
N ARG A 57 -11.83 -3.77 4.28
CA ARG A 57 -11.48 -4.59 3.13
C ARG A 57 -11.76 -3.84 1.83
N TYR A 58 -10.79 -3.82 0.94
CA TYR A 58 -10.96 -3.23 -0.38
C TYR A 58 -11.51 -4.30 -1.33
N ASN A 59 -12.71 -4.06 -1.85
CA ASN A 59 -13.30 -4.88 -2.90
C ASN A 59 -12.87 -4.32 -4.25
N PHE A 60 -12.01 -5.05 -4.96
CA PHE A 60 -11.50 -4.62 -6.25
C PHE A 60 -12.46 -5.01 -7.38
N GLN A 61 -12.90 -4.02 -8.15
CA GLN A 61 -13.47 -4.29 -9.46
C GLN A 61 -12.40 -4.98 -10.30
N ALA A 62 -12.72 -6.14 -10.89
CA ALA A 62 -11.77 -6.99 -11.59
C ALA A 62 -10.89 -6.16 -12.54
N SER A 63 -9.59 -6.11 -12.25
CA SER A 63 -8.61 -5.55 -13.18
C SER A 63 -8.38 -6.56 -14.29
N ALA A 64 -8.73 -6.20 -15.52
CA ALA A 64 -8.46 -7.03 -16.71
C ALA A 64 -6.95 -7.09 -17.05
N ASP A 65 -6.10 -6.40 -16.29
CA ASP A 65 -4.69 -6.22 -16.62
C ASP A 65 -3.82 -7.39 -16.08
N ARG A 66 -3.86 -8.49 -16.83
CA ARG A 66 -2.90 -9.58 -16.68
C ARG A 66 -1.60 -9.19 -17.38
N SER A 67 -0.52 -9.09 -16.62
CA SER A 67 0.81 -8.92 -17.20
C SER A 67 1.16 -10.13 -18.07
N ARG A 68 1.90 -9.90 -19.15
CA ARG A 68 2.48 -10.97 -19.98
C ARG A 68 3.66 -11.65 -19.28
N HIS A 69 4.24 -11.01 -18.27
CA HIS A 69 5.37 -11.52 -17.52
C HIS A 69 4.93 -11.99 -16.13
N MET A 70 5.65 -12.95 -15.58
CA MET A 70 5.47 -13.40 -14.21
C MET A 70 5.75 -12.23 -13.24
N VAL A 71 4.86 -11.99 -12.28
CA VAL A 71 5.09 -11.02 -11.21
C VAL A 71 5.98 -11.67 -10.16
N ILE A 72 7.15 -11.10 -9.91
CA ILE A 72 8.15 -11.61 -8.95
C ILE A 72 8.24 -10.79 -7.67
N GLY A 73 7.63 -9.61 -7.65
CA GLY A 73 7.53 -8.76 -6.46
C GLY A 73 6.37 -7.78 -6.57
N ARG A 74 5.84 -7.36 -5.42
CA ARG A 74 4.82 -6.31 -5.31
C ARG A 74 5.18 -5.41 -4.16
N PHE A 75 5.05 -4.11 -4.38
CA PHE A 75 5.41 -3.10 -3.40
C PHE A 75 4.30 -2.07 -3.30
N LEU A 76 3.92 -1.69 -2.08
CA LEU A 76 3.08 -0.55 -1.79
C LEU A 76 3.96 0.67 -1.54
N VAL A 77 3.70 1.75 -2.26
CA VAL A 77 4.42 3.01 -2.08
C VAL A 77 3.44 4.17 -2.02
N GLU A 78 3.61 5.02 -1.03
CA GLU A 78 2.96 6.33 -0.99
C GLU A 78 3.74 7.28 -1.89
N SER A 79 3.02 8.01 -2.73
CA SER A 79 3.58 9.06 -3.56
C SER A 79 2.52 10.13 -3.83
N GLU A 80 2.84 11.39 -3.54
CA GLU A 80 1.97 12.55 -3.82
C GLU A 80 0.55 12.43 -3.25
N GLY A 81 0.44 11.90 -2.04
CA GLY A 81 -0.82 11.72 -1.33
C GLY A 81 -1.68 10.59 -1.89
N LYS A 82 -1.09 9.65 -2.63
CA LYS A 82 -1.76 8.49 -3.21
C LYS A 82 -0.98 7.21 -2.93
N ILE A 83 -1.71 6.09 -2.84
CA ILE A 83 -1.11 4.76 -2.75
C ILE A 83 -0.95 4.18 -4.14
N TYR A 84 0.24 3.67 -4.41
CA TYR A 84 0.58 2.92 -5.61
C TYR A 84 0.97 1.49 -5.24
N MET A 85 0.55 0.54 -6.07
CA MET A 85 1.15 -0.78 -6.14
C MET A 85 2.13 -0.80 -7.32
N VAL A 86 3.37 -1.20 -7.04
CA VAL A 86 4.40 -1.43 -8.05
C VAL A 86 4.64 -2.92 -8.17
N ARG A 87 4.38 -3.50 -9.35
CA ARG A 87 4.76 -4.88 -9.66
C ARG A 87 6.16 -4.90 -10.25
N HIS A 88 7.04 -5.74 -9.72
CA HIS A 88 8.29 -6.12 -10.37
C HIS A 88 8.02 -7.39 -11.19
N LEU A 89 8.31 -7.32 -12.49
CA LEU A 89 8.10 -8.42 -13.41
C LEU A 89 9.40 -9.21 -13.57
N GLY A 90 9.29 -10.51 -13.87
CA GLY A 90 10.42 -11.41 -14.17
C GLY A 90 11.07 -11.13 -15.52
N ALA A 91 11.42 -9.88 -15.78
CA ALA A 91 12.18 -9.38 -16.92
C ALA A 91 13.04 -8.20 -16.43
N PRO A 92 14.23 -7.96 -17.03
CA PRO A 92 15.11 -6.88 -16.60
C PRO A 92 14.39 -5.53 -16.59
N ASP A 93 14.50 -4.81 -15.48
CA ASP A 93 14.01 -3.43 -15.27
C ASP A 93 12.50 -3.23 -15.60
N ALA A 94 11.71 -4.30 -15.51
CA ALA A 94 10.32 -4.29 -15.91
C ALA A 94 9.39 -4.07 -14.70
N PHE A 95 8.82 -2.87 -14.62
CA PHE A 95 7.89 -2.47 -13.56
C PHE A 95 6.54 -2.02 -14.12
N GLU A 96 5.46 -2.43 -13.46
CA GLU A 96 4.12 -1.90 -13.71
C GLU A 96 3.62 -1.11 -12.50
N PHE A 97 2.98 0.01 -12.77
CA PHE A 97 2.49 0.93 -11.76
C PHE A 97 0.98 0.96 -11.75
N PHE A 98 0.39 0.79 -10.59
CA PHE A 98 -1.05 0.88 -10.39
C PHE A 98 -1.34 1.86 -9.28
N VAL A 99 -2.23 2.81 -9.52
CA VAL A 99 -2.71 3.71 -8.47
C VAL A 99 -3.99 3.15 -7.88
N LEU A 100 -4.13 3.23 -6.56
CA LEU A 100 -5.36 2.91 -5.85
C LEU A 100 -6.41 3.98 -6.17
N VAL A 101 -7.55 3.56 -6.71
CA VAL A 101 -8.69 4.44 -6.96
C VAL A 101 -9.87 3.95 -6.13
N GLU A 102 -10.11 4.65 -5.02
CA GLU A 102 -11.29 4.46 -4.19
C GLU A 102 -12.55 4.96 -4.90
N LYS A 103 -13.65 4.23 -4.76
CA LYS A 103 -14.96 4.54 -5.35
C LYS A 103 -16.01 4.88 -4.29
N GLY A 104 -15.77 4.51 -3.03
CA GLY A 104 -16.65 4.77 -1.90
C GLY A 104 -16.97 3.50 -1.12
N PHE A 105 -17.47 3.67 0.11
CA PHE A 105 -17.88 2.56 0.96
C PHE A 105 -19.19 1.92 0.47
N ILE A 106 -19.23 0.59 0.43
CA ILE A 106 -20.44 -0.20 0.16
C ILE A 106 -21.02 -0.82 1.43
N SER A 107 -20.21 -0.94 2.47
CA SER A 107 -20.58 -1.26 3.86
C SER A 107 -19.59 -0.56 4.81
N PRO A 108 -19.87 -0.49 6.13
CA PRO A 108 -18.98 0.19 7.08
C PRO A 108 -17.54 -0.35 7.11
N ASP A 109 -17.34 -1.60 6.71
CA ASP A 109 -16.07 -2.33 6.72
C ASP A 109 -15.54 -2.67 5.32
N THR A 110 -16.23 -2.22 4.25
CA THR A 110 -15.85 -2.56 2.86
C THR A 110 -15.83 -1.32 1.97
N MET A 111 -14.65 -1.02 1.43
CA MET A 111 -14.40 0.03 0.44
C MET A 111 -14.44 -0.57 -0.97
N LEU A 112 -15.25 -0.01 -1.87
CA LEU A 112 -15.15 -0.33 -3.29
C LEU A 112 -13.96 0.42 -3.88
N ALA A 113 -13.07 -0.29 -4.57
CA ALA A 113 -11.89 0.30 -5.18
C ALA A 113 -11.50 -0.40 -6.48
N ARG A 114 -10.50 0.14 -7.15
CA ARG A 114 -9.82 -0.51 -8.28
C ARG A 114 -8.35 -0.15 -8.31
N TRP A 115 -7.52 -1.06 -8.79
CA TRP A 115 -6.18 -0.74 -9.27
C TRP A 115 -6.28 -0.18 -10.68
N SER A 116 -5.78 1.04 -10.90
CA SER A 116 -5.72 1.65 -12.23
C SER A 116 -4.29 1.66 -12.73
N LYS A 117 -4.00 0.96 -13.84
CA LYS A 117 -2.68 1.00 -14.48
C LYS A 117 -2.33 2.45 -14.83
N CYS A 118 -1.12 2.88 -14.48
CA CYS A 118 -0.59 4.17 -14.84
C CYS A 118 0.12 4.05 -16.19
N THR A 119 -0.26 4.86 -17.18
CA THR A 119 0.43 4.92 -18.48
C THR A 119 1.65 5.82 -18.44
N ASN A 120 1.64 6.78 -17.51
CA ASN A 120 2.76 7.67 -17.24
C ASN A 120 3.33 7.21 -15.90
N GLU A 121 4.62 6.94 -15.89
CA GLU A 121 5.36 6.58 -14.69
C GLU A 121 5.28 7.74 -13.67
N LEU A 122 5.69 7.51 -12.42
CA LEU A 122 5.75 8.52 -11.33
C LEU A 122 6.82 9.59 -11.63
N GLY A 123 6.80 10.18 -12.83
CA GLY A 123 7.85 10.99 -13.42
C GLY A 123 8.32 12.11 -12.50
N GLY A 124 9.62 12.35 -12.48
CA GLY A 124 10.26 13.27 -11.57
C GLY A 124 10.54 12.70 -10.18
N ARG A 125 10.32 11.39 -9.97
CA ARG A 125 10.47 10.75 -8.66
C ARG A 125 11.40 9.55 -8.68
N ALA A 126 12.13 9.39 -7.57
CA ALA A 126 12.91 8.21 -7.25
C ALA A 126 12.10 7.31 -6.32
N LEU A 127 12.01 6.03 -6.65
CA LEU A 127 11.32 5.02 -5.86
C LEU A 127 12.34 4.09 -5.22
N PHE A 128 12.29 4.01 -3.90
CA PHE A 128 13.04 3.03 -3.12
C PHE A 128 12.04 1.94 -2.73
N LEU A 129 12.15 0.76 -3.32
CA LEU A 129 11.19 -0.33 -3.17
C LEU A 129 11.76 -1.40 -2.25
N GLY A 130 11.03 -1.68 -1.18
CA GLY A 130 11.36 -2.70 -0.19
C GLY A 130 10.12 -3.08 0.60
N MET A 131 10.04 -4.35 0.99
CA MET A 131 8.90 -4.85 1.76
C MET A 131 8.81 -4.11 3.10
N GLY A 132 7.68 -3.46 3.35
CA GLY A 132 7.34 -2.70 4.56
C GLY A 132 7.94 -1.31 4.64
N CYS A 133 8.76 -0.89 3.67
CA CYS A 133 9.59 0.31 3.80
C CYS A 133 9.75 1.12 2.51
N SER A 134 8.92 0.86 1.49
CA SER A 134 9.02 1.58 0.23
C SER A 134 8.80 3.09 0.41
N ARG A 135 9.53 3.91 -0.35
CA ARG A 135 9.47 5.38 -0.32
C ARG A 135 9.55 6.00 -1.71
N SER A 136 8.96 7.17 -1.86
CA SER A 136 8.94 7.96 -3.10
C SER A 136 9.43 9.37 -2.84
N GLU A 137 10.52 9.78 -3.48
CA GLU A 137 11.15 11.09 -3.30
C GLU A 137 11.15 11.88 -4.61
N GLU A 138 10.89 13.19 -4.53
CA GLU A 138 11.00 14.07 -5.70
C GLU A 138 12.48 14.33 -6.02
N THR A 139 12.86 14.21 -7.29
CA THR A 139 14.26 14.36 -7.73
C THR A 139 14.54 15.70 -8.38
N GLY A 140 13.50 16.46 -8.76
CA GLY A 140 13.64 17.69 -9.54
C GLY A 140 14.21 17.48 -10.96
N MET A 141 14.37 16.23 -11.40
CA MET A 141 14.91 15.87 -12.72
C MET A 141 13.86 15.13 -13.55
N PRO A 142 13.83 15.31 -14.88
CA PRO A 142 12.95 14.52 -15.73
C PRO A 142 13.38 13.03 -15.70
N GLY A 143 12.40 12.13 -15.56
CA GLY A 143 12.63 10.68 -15.55
C GLY A 143 12.24 10.01 -14.24
N LYS A 144 12.56 8.73 -14.11
CA LYS A 144 12.38 7.94 -12.89
C LYS A 144 13.71 7.29 -12.51
N VAL A 145 13.88 7.03 -11.23
CA VAL A 145 14.95 6.17 -10.71
C VAL A 145 14.28 5.12 -9.84
N ILE A 146 14.53 3.84 -10.08
CA ILE A 146 14.02 2.77 -9.21
C ILE A 146 15.20 2.06 -8.57
N VAL A 147 15.21 2.06 -7.24
CA VAL A 147 16.11 1.26 -6.43
C VAL A 147 15.25 0.23 -5.72
N HIS A 148 15.48 -1.06 -5.93
CA HIS A 148 14.70 -2.09 -5.27
C HIS A 148 15.59 -3.11 -4.54
N CYS A 149 15.13 -3.57 -3.39
CA CYS A 149 15.74 -4.67 -2.64
C CYS A 149 14.92 -5.95 -2.83
N SER A 150 15.50 -6.94 -3.49
CA SER A 150 14.91 -8.26 -3.65
C SER A 150 15.65 -9.26 -2.76
N TYR A 151 14.96 -9.83 -1.76
CA TYR A 151 15.53 -10.89 -0.89
C TYR A 151 15.96 -12.12 -1.69
N ARG A 152 15.42 -12.33 -2.90
CA ARG A 152 15.73 -13.49 -3.75
C ARG A 152 16.98 -13.31 -4.62
N ASP A 153 17.42 -12.07 -4.85
CA ASP A 153 18.49 -11.80 -5.83
C ASP A 153 19.83 -11.39 -5.20
N GLY A 154 19.91 -11.26 -3.87
CA GLY A 154 21.19 -11.03 -3.15
C GLY A 154 21.95 -9.76 -3.55
N GLY A 155 21.34 -8.87 -4.33
CA GLY A 155 21.97 -7.69 -4.93
C GLY A 155 21.01 -6.51 -5.04
N TRP A 156 21.59 -5.30 -5.01
CA TRP A 156 20.89 -4.05 -5.28
C TRP A 156 20.99 -3.77 -6.78
N PHE A 157 19.87 -3.54 -7.45
CA PHE A 157 19.84 -3.16 -8.86
C PHE A 157 19.31 -1.72 -9.01
N TYR A 158 19.88 -1.00 -9.97
CA TYR A 158 19.47 0.34 -10.37
C TYR A 158 18.77 0.22 -11.73
N ALA A 159 17.55 0.74 -11.83
CA ALA A 159 16.77 0.81 -13.07
C ALA A 159 16.36 2.25 -13.38
#